data_AF-A0A2V6BEL7-F1
#
_entry.id   AF-A0A2V6BEL7-F1
#
_cell.length_a   1.000
_cell.length_b   1.000
_cell.length_c   1.000
_cell.angle_alpha   90.00
_cell.angle_beta   90.00
_cell.angle_gamma   90.00
#
_symmetry.space_group_name_H-M   'P 1'
#
loop_
_entity.id
_entity.type
_entity.pdbx_description
1 polymer ?
#
loop_
_entity_poly.entity_id
_entity_poly.type
_entity_poly.pdbx_seq_one_letter_code
_entity_poly.pdbx_strand_id
1 'polypeptide(L)'
;MVIWATSEPSSQPEHVSSFACNALALSPEARKRHFEEVAPALLKVKKSTRELPDGYEFEFPANKETYQLLTEWAFQERLCCPFLDIGMRFDREGGPLWLLLTGRPGTKEFIKEEFARAMQ
;
A
#
# COMPACT_ATOMS: atom_id res chain seq x y z
N MET A 1 -11.27 19.10 -30.31
CA MET A 1 -11.77 17.77 -30.74
C MET A 1 -10.67 16.78 -30.43
N VAL A 2 -10.76 16.04 -29.31
CA VAL A 2 -9.75 15.03 -28.93
C VAL A 2 -10.38 13.68 -29.21
N ILE A 3 -9.74 12.93 -30.09
CA ILE A 3 -10.19 11.61 -30.55
C ILE A 3 -9.78 10.63 -29.45
N TRP A 4 -10.75 10.05 -28.74
CA TRP A 4 -10.49 8.97 -27.81
C TRP A 4 -10.38 7.69 -28.62
N ALA A 5 -9.19 7.08 -28.66
CA ALA A 5 -9.05 5.72 -29.15
C ALA A 5 -9.64 4.78 -28.09
N THR A 6 -10.77 4.15 -28.38
CA THR A 6 -11.31 3.07 -27.55
C THR A 6 -10.49 1.81 -27.80
N SER A 7 -9.58 1.48 -26.89
CA SER A 7 -8.93 0.17 -26.88
C SER A 7 -9.92 -0.89 -26.39
N GLU A 8 -10.05 -1.97 -27.16
CA GLU A 8 -10.84 -3.15 -26.79
C GLU A 8 -10.24 -3.84 -25.55
N PRO A 9 -11.05 -4.42 -24.64
CA PRO A 9 -10.52 -5.10 -23.47
C PRO A 9 -9.87 -6.43 -23.89
N SER A 10 -8.60 -6.63 -23.52
CA SER A 10 -7.94 -7.92 -23.74
C SER A 10 -8.52 -8.98 -22.79
N SER A 11 -9.13 -10.02 -23.34
CA SER A 11 -9.66 -11.17 -22.62
C SER A 11 -8.57 -12.17 -22.23
N GLN A 12 -7.68 -11.79 -21.32
CA GLN A 12 -6.88 -12.78 -20.58
C GLN A 12 -7.58 -13.09 -19.26
N PRO A 13 -7.60 -14.36 -18.80
CA PRO A 13 -8.09 -14.66 -17.47
C PRO A 13 -7.22 -13.88 -16.49
N GLU A 14 -7.83 -12.95 -15.75
CA GLU A 14 -7.13 -12.19 -14.72
C GLU A 14 -6.56 -13.20 -13.72
N HIS A 15 -5.24 -13.38 -13.72
CA HIS A 15 -4.57 -14.14 -12.68
C HIS A 15 -4.65 -13.31 -11.39
N VAL A 16 -5.72 -13.50 -10.64
CA VAL A 16 -5.95 -12.82 -9.36
C VAL A 16 -5.01 -13.42 -8.32
N SER A 17 -4.09 -12.61 -7.80
CA SER A 17 -3.18 -13.00 -6.72
C SER A 17 -3.95 -13.38 -5.45
N SER A 18 -3.44 -14.32 -4.64
CA SER A 18 -4.03 -14.63 -3.33
C SER A 18 -3.80 -13.49 -2.32
N PHE A 19 -4.56 -13.48 -1.21
CA PHE A 19 -4.32 -12.59 -0.07
C PHE A 19 -3.14 -13.10 0.77
N ALA A 20 -1.93 -12.96 0.24
CA ALA A 20 -0.71 -13.36 0.92
C ALA A 20 0.48 -12.51 0.47
N CYS A 21 1.36 -12.16 1.41
CA CYS A 21 2.63 -11.53 1.08
C CYS A 21 3.59 -12.58 0.49
N ASN A 22 3.93 -12.42 -0.79
CA ASN A 22 5.03 -13.13 -1.42
C ASN A 22 6.35 -12.40 -1.15
N ALA A 23 6.89 -12.56 0.06
CA ALA A 23 8.15 -11.91 0.45
C ALA A 23 9.35 -12.27 -0.45
N LEU A 24 9.29 -13.40 -1.17
CA LEU A 24 10.32 -13.82 -2.13
C LEU A 24 10.25 -13.05 -3.46
N ALA A 25 9.24 -12.21 -3.68
CA ALA A 25 9.20 -11.28 -4.80
C ALA A 25 10.22 -10.13 -4.65
N LEU A 26 10.75 -9.91 -3.44
CA LEU A 26 11.79 -8.93 -3.16
C LEU A 26 13.18 -9.60 -3.15
N SER A 27 14.22 -8.86 -3.54
CA SER A 27 15.60 -9.34 -3.34
C SER A 27 15.87 -9.56 -1.84
N PRO A 28 16.87 -10.38 -1.46
CA PRO A 28 17.20 -10.58 -0.04
C PRO A 28 17.47 -9.26 0.71
N GLU A 29 18.16 -8.32 0.08
CA GLU A 29 18.49 -7.01 0.63
C GLU A 29 17.24 -6.13 0.76
N ALA A 30 16.43 -6.06 -0.30
CA ALA A 30 15.18 -5.30 -0.31
C ALA A 30 14.21 -5.86 0.73
N ARG A 31 14.05 -7.19 0.80
CA ARG A 31 13.22 -7.87 1.79
C ARG A 31 13.64 -7.53 3.21
N LYS A 32 14.94 -7.61 3.51
CA LYS A 32 15.46 -7.26 4.85
C LYS A 32 15.09 -5.82 5.19
N ARG A 33 15.39 -4.89 4.30
CA ARG A 33 15.10 -3.47 4.48
C ARG A 33 13.59 -3.19 4.64
N HIS A 34 12.74 -3.86 3.84
CA HIS A 34 11.29 -3.73 3.89
C HIS A 34 10.74 -4.02 5.29
N PHE A 35 11.09 -5.20 5.82
CA PHE A 35 10.49 -5.73 7.04
C PHE A 35 11.20 -5.27 8.31
N GLU A 36 12.51 -5.04 8.28
CA GLU A 36 13.30 -4.70 9.47
C GLU A 36 13.53 -3.19 9.64
N GLU A 37 13.42 -2.39 8.57
CA GLU A 37 13.72 -0.95 8.61
C GLU A 37 12.52 -0.09 8.21
N VAL A 38 12.01 -0.28 7.00
CA VAL A 38 11.02 0.62 6.39
C VAL A 38 9.65 0.49 7.08
N ALA A 39 9.11 -0.72 7.18
CA ALA A 39 7.81 -0.93 7.82
C ALA A 39 7.81 -0.51 9.31
N PRO A 40 8.81 -0.87 10.14
CA PRO A 40 8.89 -0.39 11.53
C PRO A 40 9.02 1.14 11.64
N ALA A 41 9.80 1.78 10.75
CA ALA A 41 9.94 3.23 10.74
C ALA A 41 8.60 3.93 10.45
N LEU A 42 7.83 3.41 9.48
CA LEU A 42 6.49 3.92 9.16
C LEU A 42 5.52 3.71 10.34
N LEU A 43 5.48 2.51 10.93
CA LEU A 43 4.62 2.23 12.08
C LEU A 43 4.88 3.20 13.25
N LYS A 44 6.14 3.55 13.50
CA LYS A 44 6.53 4.49 14.56
C LYS A 44 6.00 5.91 14.33
N VAL A 45 5.92 6.36 13.08
CA VAL A 45 5.48 7.74 12.76
C VAL A 45 4.01 7.84 12.37
N LYS A 46 3.33 6.71 12.20
CA LYS A 46 1.89 6.66 11.92
C LYS A 46 1.10 7.40 13.00
N LYS A 47 0.29 8.39 12.61
CA LYS A 47 -0.47 9.24 13.53
C LYS A 47 -1.84 8.68 13.86
N SER A 48 -2.57 8.21 12.85
CA SER A 48 -3.93 7.70 13.03
C SER A 48 -4.27 6.64 11.97
N THR A 49 -5.32 5.88 12.22
CA THR A 49 -5.88 4.89 11.31
C THR A 49 -7.37 5.13 11.23
N ARG A 50 -7.93 5.08 10.01
CA ARG A 50 -9.38 5.14 9.77
C ARG A 50 -9.78 3.97 8.89
N GLU A 51 -10.91 3.38 9.22
CA GLU A 51 -11.48 2.32 8.40
C GLU A 51 -12.21 2.90 7.20
N LEU A 52 -12.08 2.21 6.06
CA LEU A 52 -12.89 2.40 4.87
C LEU A 52 -13.79 1.17 4.69
N PRO A 53 -14.82 1.21 3.83
CA PRO A 53 -15.63 0.03 3.52
C PRO A 53 -14.83 -1.15 2.96
N ASP A 54 -13.78 -0.86 2.18
CA ASP A 54 -12.96 -1.79 1.41
C ASP A 54 -11.48 -1.81 1.83
N GLY A 55 -11.14 -1.18 2.95
CA GLY A 55 -9.76 -1.08 3.41
C GLY A 55 -9.55 -0.10 4.55
N TYR A 56 -8.41 0.60 4.52
CA TYR A 56 -7.98 1.54 5.56
C TYR A 56 -7.26 2.74 4.97
N GLU A 57 -7.35 3.89 5.63
CA GLU A 57 -6.42 5.01 5.44
C GLU A 57 -5.59 5.25 6.71
N PHE A 58 -4.31 5.56 6.52
CA PHE A 58 -3.33 5.78 7.57
C PHE A 58 -2.75 7.18 7.45
N GLU A 59 -2.77 7.93 8.54
CA GLU A 59 -2.24 9.29 8.58
C GLU A 59 -0.76 9.30 8.93
N PHE A 60 0.01 10.11 8.22
CA PHE A 60 1.44 10.27 8.39
C PHE A 60 1.85 11.75 8.46
N PRO A 61 3.02 12.07 9.05
CA PRO A 61 3.65 13.38 8.90
C PRO A 61 3.90 13.72 7.42
N ALA A 62 3.50 14.92 7.01
CA ALA A 62 3.73 15.45 5.67
C ALA A 62 5.15 16.05 5.56
N ASN A 63 6.18 15.22 5.66
CA ASN A 63 7.59 15.61 5.50
C ASN A 63 8.34 14.72 4.51
N LYS A 64 9.49 15.21 4.04
CA LYS A 64 10.27 14.59 2.95
C LYS A 64 10.67 13.16 3.28
N GLU A 65 11.11 12.92 4.52
CA GLU A 65 11.57 11.63 5.00
C GLU A 65 10.43 10.60 4.93
N THR A 66 9.23 10.99 5.35
CA THR A 66 8.06 10.10 5.32
C THR A 66 7.58 9.83 3.90
N TYR A 67 7.69 10.80 2.98
CA TYR A 67 7.40 10.58 1.55
C TYR A 67 8.31 9.52 0.94
N GLN A 68 9.61 9.58 1.24
CA GLN A 68 10.58 8.62 0.73
C GLN A 68 10.31 7.21 1.27
N LEU A 69 10.05 7.08 2.57
CA LEU A 69 9.73 5.78 3.18
C LEU A 69 8.43 5.19 2.61
N LEU A 70 7.36 5.99 2.48
CA LEU A 70 6.08 5.49 1.97
C LEU A 70 6.15 5.09 0.50
N THR A 71 6.84 5.87 -0.33
CA THR A 71 7.00 5.52 -1.75
C THR A 71 7.84 4.27 -1.91
N GLU A 72 8.95 4.14 -1.18
CA GLU A 72 9.76 2.92 -1.15
C GLU A 72 8.94 1.70 -0.73
N TRP A 73 8.19 1.80 0.38
CA TRP A 73 7.32 0.74 0.87
C TRP A 73 6.25 0.37 -0.17
N ALA A 74 5.57 1.36 -0.76
CA ALA A 74 4.54 1.15 -1.75
C ALA A 74 5.08 0.43 -3.01
N PHE A 75 6.29 0.77 -3.47
CA PHE A 75 6.91 0.06 -4.60
C PHE A 75 7.14 -1.42 -4.28
N GLN A 76 7.59 -1.74 -3.06
CA GLN A 76 7.87 -3.10 -2.64
C GLN A 76 6.59 -3.91 -2.41
N GLU A 77 5.56 -3.30 -1.82
CA GLU A 77 4.25 -3.92 -1.64
C GLU A 77 3.56 -4.26 -2.95
N ARG A 78 3.74 -3.46 -4.01
CA ARG A 78 3.24 -3.83 -5.35
C ARG A 78 3.87 -5.12 -5.89
N LEU A 79 5.07 -5.48 -5.42
CA LEU A 79 5.76 -6.70 -5.82
C LEU A 79 5.33 -7.90 -4.95
N CYS A 80 5.33 -7.74 -3.63
CA CYS A 80 5.04 -8.84 -2.71
C CYS A 80 3.54 -9.03 -2.43
N CYS A 81 2.73 -7.98 -2.49
CA CYS A 81 1.29 -7.96 -2.21
C CYS A 81 0.49 -7.34 -3.38
N PRO A 82 0.54 -7.92 -4.60
CA PRO A 82 -0.04 -7.30 -5.80
C PRO A 82 -1.57 -7.23 -5.81
N PHE A 83 -2.26 -7.70 -4.77
CA PHE A 83 -3.71 -7.56 -4.60
C PHE A 83 -4.13 -6.23 -3.95
N LEU A 84 -3.18 -5.46 -3.41
CA LEU A 84 -3.45 -4.18 -2.78
C LEU A 84 -3.59 -3.08 -3.83
N ASP A 85 -4.68 -2.32 -3.73
CA ASP A 85 -4.76 -0.98 -4.30
C ASP A 85 -4.07 -0.03 -3.31
N ILE A 86 -2.99 0.61 -3.77
CA ILE A 86 -2.16 1.50 -2.94
C ILE A 86 -2.28 2.92 -3.45
N GLY A 87 -2.86 3.78 -2.62
CA GLY A 87 -3.00 5.21 -2.88
C GLY A 87 -2.20 6.07 -1.91
N MET A 88 -1.68 7.19 -2.39
CA MET A 88 -1.16 8.26 -1.53
C MET A 88 -1.94 9.53 -1.80
N ARG A 89 -2.53 10.12 -0.75
CA ARG A 89 -3.25 11.39 -0.83
C ARG A 89 -2.52 12.45 -0.02
N PHE A 90 -2.29 13.59 -0.66
CA PHE A 90 -1.76 14.79 -0.04
C PHE A 90 -2.92 15.76 0.13
N ASP A 91 -3.25 16.09 1.37
CA ASP A 91 -4.27 17.11 1.61
C ASP A 91 -3.70 18.51 1.28
N ARG A 92 -4.58 19.40 0.83
CA ARG A 92 -4.20 20.76 0.40
C ARG A 92 -3.47 21.54 1.51
N GLU A 93 -2.73 22.57 1.10
CA GLU A 93 -2.15 23.57 2.01
C GLU A 93 -1.19 22.98 3.07
N GLY A 94 -0.48 21.90 2.71
CA GLY A 94 0.42 21.22 3.66
C GLY A 94 -0.32 20.39 4.71
N GLY A 95 -1.57 20.00 4.40
CA GLY A 95 -2.36 19.08 5.21
C GLY A 95 -1.73 17.69 5.32
N PRO A 96 -2.40 16.76 6.02
CA PRO A 96 -1.85 15.44 6.30
C PRO A 96 -1.54 14.63 5.04
N LEU A 97 -0.58 13.72 5.18
CA LEU A 97 -0.29 12.68 4.21
C LEU A 97 -1.07 11.42 4.57
N TRP A 98 -1.80 10.87 3.61
CA TRP A 98 -2.56 9.65 3.78
C TRP A 98 -2.02 8.54 2.89
N LEU A 99 -1.79 7.37 3.48
CA LEU A 99 -1.65 6.10 2.76
C LEU A 99 -3.02 5.42 2.76
N LEU A 100 -3.52 5.06 1.59
CA LEU A 100 -4.76 4.31 1.40
C LEU A 100 -4.40 2.90 0.96
N LEU A 101 -4.88 1.90 1.69
CA LEU A 101 -4.75 0.49 1.33
C LEU A 101 -6.15 -0.09 1.20
N THR A 102 -6.55 -0.42 -0.03
CA THR A 102 -7.87 -0.97 -0.36
C THR A 102 -7.71 -2.16 -1.30
N GLY A 103 -8.82 -2.77 -1.70
CA GLY A 103 -8.83 -3.74 -2.78
C GLY A 103 -10.15 -4.50 -2.87
N ARG A 104 -10.13 -5.60 -3.62
CA ARG A 104 -11.29 -6.48 -3.79
C ARG A 104 -11.79 -7.08 -2.45
N PRO A 105 -13.02 -7.64 -2.40
CA PRO A 105 -13.56 -8.24 -1.17
C PRO A 105 -12.60 -9.23 -0.51
N GLY A 106 -12.38 -9.08 0.80
CA GLY A 106 -11.39 -9.83 1.59
C GLY A 106 -10.09 -9.06 1.88
N THR A 107 -9.80 -7.98 1.14
CA THR A 107 -8.59 -7.16 1.38
C THR A 107 -8.61 -6.50 2.76
N LYS A 108 -9.76 -5.99 3.19
CA LYS A 108 -9.89 -5.29 4.47
C LYS A 108 -9.55 -6.23 5.65
N GLU A 109 -10.07 -7.45 5.62
CA GLU A 109 -9.85 -8.47 6.63
C GLU A 109 -8.36 -8.85 6.69
N PHE A 110 -7.73 -9.05 5.52
CA PHE A 110 -6.30 -9.29 5.42
C PHE A 110 -5.48 -8.16 6.04
N ILE A 111 -5.75 -6.89 5.68
CA ILE A 111 -5.02 -5.73 6.24
C ILE A 111 -5.18 -5.67 7.76
N LYS A 112 -6.38 -5.96 8.28
CA LYS A 112 -6.64 -5.95 9.72
C LYS A 112 -5.78 -6.98 10.46
N GLU A 113 -5.69 -8.20 9.93
CA GLU A 113 -4.88 -9.26 10.52
C GLU A 113 -3.38 -8.94 10.49
N GLU A 114 -2.88 -8.47 9.36
CA GLU A 114 -1.47 -8.08 9.22
C GLU A 114 -1.12 -6.89 10.12
N PHE A 115 -2.01 -5.90 10.23
CA PHE A 115 -1.81 -4.76 11.12
C PHE A 115 -1.80 -5.20 12.59
N ALA A 116 -2.67 -6.13 12.98
CA ALA A 116 -2.66 -6.69 14.32
C ALA A 116 -1.34 -7.41 14.64
N ARG A 117 -0.75 -8.13 13.66
CA ARG A 117 0.57 -8.78 13.80
C ARG A 117 1.70 -7.78 13.90
N ALA A 118 1.67 -6.72 13.10
CA ALA A 118 2.74 -5.71 13.07
C ALA A 118 2.80 -4.82 14.31
N MET A 119 1.73 -4.79 15.11
CA MET A 119 1.62 -4.00 16.35
C MET A 119 1.88 -4.82 17.64
N GLN A 120 2.20 -6.11 17.52
CA GLN A 120 2.64 -6.97 18.62
C GLN A 120 4.15 -6.89 18.81
#